data_AF-A0A7C5WHM5-F1
#
_entry.id   AF-A0A7C5WHM5-F1
#
_cell.length_a   1.000
_cell.length_b   1.000
_cell.length_c   1.000
_cell.angle_alpha   90.00
_cell.angle_beta   90.00
_cell.angle_gamma   90.00
#
_symmetry.space_group_name_H-M   'P 1'
#
loop_
_entity.id
_entity.type
_entity.pdbx_description
1 polymer ?
#
loop_
_entity_poly.entity_id
_entity_poly.type
_entity_poly.pdbx_seq_one_letter_code
_entity_poly.pdbx_strand_id
1 'polypeptide(L)' 'RRLGPDRAVQGNLDPAILTAGPEATAAAARDLLARVEARGHVVNLGHGITPDAPIESVEALVQVVQEEGR' A
#
# COMPACT_ATOMS: atom_id res chain seq x y z
N ARG A 1 14.41 13.90 -2.34
CA ARG A 1 13.11 13.92 -1.62
C ARG A 1 12.55 15.33 -1.68
N ARG A 2 11.39 15.57 -2.31
CA ARG A 2 10.86 16.93 -2.56
C ARG A 2 10.18 17.59 -1.35
N LEU A 3 9.70 16.81 -0.38
CA LEU A 3 8.87 17.29 0.74
C LEU A 3 9.63 17.55 2.05
N GLY A 4 10.94 17.32 2.09
CA GLY A 4 11.74 17.38 3.32
C GLY A 4 11.51 16.18 4.27
N PRO A 5 12.27 16.10 5.39
CA PRO A 5 12.16 15.00 6.36
C PRO A 5 11.06 15.20 7.42
N ASP A 6 10.62 16.44 7.68
CA ASP A 6 9.72 16.78 8.79
C ASP A 6 8.22 16.60 8.47
N ARG A 7 7.91 15.91 7.36
CA ARG A 7 6.54 15.69 6.90
C ARG A 7 6.28 14.21 6.71
N ALA A 8 5.19 13.75 7.31
CA ALA A 8 4.65 12.44 6.99
C ALA A 8 4.01 12.45 5.59
N VAL A 9 4.04 11.32 4.91
CA VAL A 9 3.38 11.10 3.61
C VAL A 9 2.35 9.98 3.74
N GLN A 10 1.31 10.04 2.91
CA GLN A 10 0.28 9.00 2.82
C GLN A 10 0.17 8.50 1.38
N GLY A 11 0.06 7.19 1.16
CA GLY A 11 -0.09 6.58 -0.17
C GLY A 11 0.91 5.45 -0.46
N ASN A 12 1.18 5.09 -1.72
CA ASN A 12 0.49 5.56 -2.94
C ASN A 12 0.06 4.43 -3.89
N LEU A 13 -0.19 3.22 -3.36
CA LEU A 13 -0.54 2.06 -4.19
C LEU A 13 -1.67 2.40 -5.18
N ASP A 14 -1.45 2.06 -6.44
CA ASP A 14 -2.48 2.20 -7.47
C ASP A 14 -3.67 1.29 -7.12
N PRO A 15 -4.91 1.80 -6.96
CA PRO A 15 -6.06 0.96 -6.66
C PRO A 15 -6.29 -0.17 -7.67
N ALA A 16 -5.84 -0.01 -8.92
CA ALA A 16 -5.94 -1.06 -9.94
C ALA A 16 -5.20 -2.35 -9.55
N ILE A 17 -4.25 -2.29 -8.60
CA ILE A 17 -3.58 -3.50 -8.12
C ILE A 17 -4.55 -4.46 -7.42
N LEU A 18 -5.60 -3.93 -6.79
CA LEU A 18 -6.55 -4.74 -6.04
C LEU A 18 -7.32 -5.69 -6.98
N THR A 19 -7.61 -5.25 -8.21
CA THR A 19 -8.32 -6.07 -9.21
C THR A 19 -7.42 -7.12 -9.85
N ALA A 20 -6.10 -7.00 -9.71
CA ALA A 20 -5.12 -8.01 -10.13
C ALA A 20 -5.04 -9.22 -9.17
N GLY A 21 -5.75 -9.18 -8.03
CA GLY A 21 -5.85 -10.28 -7.09
C GLY A 21 -4.91 -10.18 -5.88
N PRO A 22 -5.10 -11.07 -4.89
CA PRO A 22 -4.42 -10.99 -3.59
C PRO A 22 -2.90 -11.18 -3.67
N GLU A 23 -2.43 -12.07 -4.54
CA GLU A 23 -1.00 -12.34 -4.71
C GLU A 23 -0.26 -11.13 -5.28
N ALA A 24 -0.81 -10.53 -6.34
CA ALA A 24 -0.27 -9.32 -6.96
C ALA A 24 -0.33 -8.14 -5.97
N THR A 25 -1.43 -8.02 -5.22
CA THR A 25 -1.60 -6.98 -4.20
C THR A 25 -0.56 -7.11 -3.08
N ALA A 26 -0.35 -8.31 -2.55
CA ALA A 26 0.65 -8.56 -1.53
C ALA A 26 2.07 -8.24 -2.04
N ALA A 27 2.40 -8.64 -3.27
CA ALA A 27 3.70 -8.32 -3.87
C ALA A 27 3.93 -6.81 -4.00
N ALA A 28 2.92 -6.07 -4.46
CA ALA A 28 3.01 -4.62 -4.59
C ALA A 28 3.10 -3.91 -3.22
N ALA A 29 2.40 -4.42 -2.19
CA ALA A 29 2.49 -3.90 -0.84
C ALA A 29 3.91 -4.06 -0.25
N ARG A 30 4.53 -5.24 -0.40
CA ARG A 30 5.92 -5.47 0.02
C ARG A 30 6.90 -4.56 -0.71
N ASP A 31 6.68 -4.40 -2.01
CA ASP A 31 7.49 -3.53 -2.84
C ASP A 31 7.37 -2.06 -2.45
N LEU A 32 6.16 -1.59 -2.08
CA LEU A 32 5.98 -0.26 -1.48
C LEU A 32 6.77 -0.14 -0.17
N LEU A 33 6.61 -1.10 0.76
CA LEU A 33 7.28 -1.09 2.06
C LEU A 33 8.82 -1.08 1.94
N ALA A 34 9.38 -1.72 0.91
CA ALA A 34 10.82 -1.73 0.64
C ALA A 34 11.36 -0.37 0.13
N ARG A 35 10.51 0.47 -0.46
CA ARG A 35 10.90 1.76 -1.06
C ARG A 35 10.68 2.95 -0.13
N VAL A 36 9.81 2.79 0.86
CA VAL A 36 9.41 3.85 1.78
C VAL A 36 10.21 3.78 3.07
N GLU A 37 10.33 4.93 3.73
CA GLU A 37 10.96 4.99 5.04
C GLU A 37 10.01 4.46 6.10
N ALA A 38 10.53 3.71 7.06
CA ALA A 38 9.74 3.17 8.17
C ALA A 38 9.03 4.27 8.99
N ARG A 39 9.63 5.47 9.12
CA ARG A 39 9.03 6.57 9.87
C ARG A 39 8.39 7.61 8.95
N GLY A 40 7.18 8.03 9.34
CA GLY A 40 6.47 9.12 8.67
C GLY A 40 5.78 8.69 7.36
N HIS A 41 5.40 7.42 7.24
CA HIS A 41 4.63 6.93 6.11
C HIS A 41 3.37 6.21 6.57
N VAL A 42 2.23 6.65 6.05
CA VAL A 42 0.94 5.97 6.21
C VAL A 42 0.64 5.28 4.88
N VAL A 43 0.74 3.94 4.84
CA VAL A 43 0.37 3.19 3.64
C VAL A 43 -1.11 3.44 3.34
N ASN A 44 -1.38 3.80 2.10
CA ASN A 44 -2.74 3.96 1.59
C ASN A 44 -2.73 3.78 0.07
N LEU A 45 -3.91 3.67 -0.50
CA LEU A 45 -4.11 3.75 -1.93
C LEU A 45 -3.93 5.20 -2.41
N GLY A 46 -3.63 5.38 -3.69
CA GLY A 46 -3.60 6.69 -4.35
C GLY A 46 -5.00 7.27 -4.62
N HIS A 47 -6.03 6.42 -4.60
CA HIS A 47 -7.43 6.79 -4.78
C HIS A 47 -8.34 5.78 -4.07
N GLY A 48 -9.67 5.91 -4.20
CA GLY A 48 -10.62 4.97 -3.61
C GLY A 48 -10.54 3.56 -4.21
N ILE A 49 -10.99 2.57 -3.41
CA ILE A 49 -11.21 1.19 -3.86
C ILE A 49 -12.33 1.19 -4.90
N THR A 50 -12.17 0.40 -5.97
CA THR A 50 -13.21 0.21 -6.98
C THR A 50 -14.14 -0.95 -6.60
N PRO A 51 -15.43 -0.94 -7.02
CA PRO A 51 -16.39 -1.97 -6.63
C PRO A 51 -16.06 -3.40 -7.09
N ASP A 52 -15.22 -3.55 -8.12
CA ASP A 52 -14.77 -4.81 -8.70
C ASP A 52 -13.53 -5.40 -8.00
N ALA A 53 -12.94 -4.69 -7.02
CA ALA A 53 -11.85 -5.21 -6.23
C ALA A 53 -12.31 -6.40 -5.36
N PRO A 54 -11.69 -7.58 -5.51
CA PRO A 54 -11.91 -8.71 -4.60
C PRO A 54 -11.58 -8.32 -3.16
N ILE A 55 -12.39 -8.78 -2.21
CA ILE A 55 -12.17 -8.50 -0.78
C ILE A 55 -10.83 -9.10 -0.32
N GLU A 56 -10.48 -10.27 -0.86
CA GLU A 56 -9.24 -10.99 -0.58
C GLU A 56 -8.00 -10.15 -0.94
N SER A 57 -8.09 -9.31 -1.96
CA SER A 57 -7.01 -8.37 -2.31
C SER A 57 -6.84 -7.31 -1.24
N VAL A 58 -7.95 -6.77 -0.71
CA VAL A 58 -7.92 -5.77 0.37
C VAL A 58 -7.37 -6.40 1.65
N GLU A 59 -7.80 -7.63 1.97
CA GLU A 59 -7.28 -8.39 3.11
C GLU A 59 -5.77 -8.65 2.98
N ALA A 60 -5.31 -9.09 1.80
CA ALA A 60 -3.89 -9.30 1.53
C ALA A 60 -3.06 -8.02 1.69
N LEU A 61 -3.58 -6.87 1.23
CA LEU A 61 -2.94 -5.57 1.45
C LEU A 61 -2.80 -5.26 2.94
N VAL A 62 -3.91 -5.35 3.70
CA VAL A 62 -3.92 -5.04 5.13
C VAL A 62 -2.97 -5.97 5.89
N GLN A 63 -3.01 -7.27 5.60
CA GLN A 63 -2.16 -8.27 6.25
C GLN A 63 -0.68 -7.96 6.05
N VAL A 64 -0.22 -7.74 4.82
CA VAL A 64 1.19 -7.41 4.54
C VAL A 64 1.62 -6.15 5.27
N VAL A 65 0.79 -5.10 5.25
CA VAL A 65 1.12 -3.82 5.91
C VAL A 65 1.22 -3.98 7.43
N GLN A 66 0.34 -4.79 8.05
CA GLN A 66 0.35 -5.02 9.49
C GLN A 66 1.50 -5.93 9.94
N GLU A 67 1.83 -6.94 9.16
CA GLU A 67 2.87 -7.92 9.51
C GLU A 67 4.29 -7.43 9.18
N GLU A 68 4.45 -6.69 8.08
CA GLU A 68 5.77 -6.34 7.54
C GLU A 68 6.10 -4.84 7.67
N GLY A 69 5.11 -3.99 7.96
CA GLY A 69 5.31 -2.57 8.28
C GLY A 69 6.11 -2.40 9.58
N ARG A 70 7.09 -1.49 9.59
CA ARG A 70 8.02 -1.26 10.71
C ARG A 70 7.90 0.12 11.30
#